data_AF-A0A524LH10-F1
#
_entry.id   AF-A0A524LH10-F1
#
_cell.length_a   1.000
_cell.length_b   1.000
_cell.length_c   1.000
_cell.angle_alpha   90.00
_cell.angle_beta   90.00
_cell.angle_gamma   90.00
#
_symmetry.space_group_name_H-M   'P 1'
#
loop_
_entity.id
_entity.type
_entity.pdbx_description
1 polymer ?
#
loop_
_entity_poly.entity_id
_entity_poly.type
_entity_poly.pdbx_seq_one_letter_code
_entity_poly.pdbx_strand_id
1 'polypeptide(L)'
;MNKNKSFEEAVERLDEIVARLENGEIKLDEMVTLYEEGASLIKFCLSKLDDVEKKINVLRIEGDGRLTEAPYENGNNKADG
;
A
#
# COMPACT_ATOMS: atom_id res chain seq x y z
N MET A 1 18.88 -12.55 9.41
CA MET A 1 18.24 -11.41 8.73
C MET A 1 16.85 -11.83 8.30
N ASN A 2 15.81 -11.21 8.85
CA ASN A 2 14.43 -11.46 8.42
C ASN A 2 14.25 -10.89 7.03
N LYS A 3 13.97 -11.75 6.05
CA LYS A 3 13.69 -11.40 4.65
C LYS A 3 12.29 -10.81 4.46
N ASN A 4 11.81 -10.02 5.41
CA ASN A 4 10.60 -9.24 5.19
C ASN A 4 11.02 -7.94 4.52
N LYS A 5 10.65 -7.76 3.25
CA LYS A 5 10.77 -6.47 2.57
C LYS A 5 10.02 -5.44 3.41
N SER A 6 10.66 -4.31 3.71
CA SER A 6 10.01 -3.12 4.28
C SER A 6 9.10 -2.46 3.23
N PHE A 7 8.25 -1.54 3.66
CA PHE A 7 7.38 -0.79 2.74
C PHE A 7 8.23 0.05 1.77
N GLU A 8 9.27 0.70 2.30
CA GLU A 8 10.19 1.54 1.56
C GLU A 8 10.98 0.73 0.52
N GLU A 9 11.51 -0.44 0.89
CA GLU A 9 12.19 -1.34 -0.05
C GLU A 9 11.24 -1.87 -1.15
N ALA A 10 9.95 -2.06 -0.82
CA ALA A 10 8.97 -2.50 -1.81
C ALA A 10 8.65 -1.38 -2.82
N VAL A 11 8.59 -0.13 -2.37
CA VAL A 11 8.42 1.04 -3.23
C VAL A 11 9.64 1.26 -4.10
N GLU A 12 10.85 1.24 -3.53
CA GLU A 12 12.10 1.37 -4.30
C GLU A 12 12.20 0.29 -5.39
N ARG A 13 11.83 -0.95 -5.06
CA ARG A 13 11.80 -2.03 -6.05
C ARG A 13 10.76 -1.81 -7.16
N LEU A 14 9.62 -1.21 -6.85
CA LEU A 14 8.63 -0.86 -7.86
C LEU A 14 9.18 0.19 -8.83
N ASP A 15 9.89 1.20 -8.32
CA ASP A 15 10.53 2.22 -9.17
C ASP A 15 11.57 1.61 -10.11
N GLU A 16 12.39 0.66 -9.61
CA GLU A 16 13.34 -0.08 -10.44
C GLU A 16 12.64 -0.90 -11.54
N ILE A 17 11.51 -1.53 -11.22
CA ILE A 17 10.72 -2.30 -12.18
C ILE A 17 10.17 -1.39 -13.27
N VAL A 18 9.61 -0.24 -12.90
CA VAL A 18 9.10 0.76 -13.85
C VAL A 18 10.22 1.24 -14.76
N ALA A 19 11.36 1.65 -14.21
CA ALA A 19 12.51 2.10 -14.99
C ALA A 19 13.00 1.03 -15.99
N ARG A 20 12.98 -0.24 -15.58
CA ARG A 20 13.32 -1.37 -16.46
C ARG A 20 12.31 -1.54 -17.59
N LEU A 21 11.02 -1.52 -17.29
CA LEU A 21 9.96 -1.67 -18.29
C LEU A 21 9.95 -0.52 -19.31
N GLU A 22 10.28 0.70 -18.88
CA GLU A 22 10.36 1.90 -19.73
C GLU A 22 11.58 1.90 -20.66
N ASN A 23 12.66 1.20 -20.30
CA ASN A 23 13.88 1.14 -21.12
C ASN A 23 13.71 0.39 -22.46
N GLY A 24 12.60 -0.34 -22.66
CA GLY A 24 12.21 -0.88 -23.97
C GLY A 24 13.05 -2.04 -24.54
N GLU A 25 14.20 -2.37 -23.94
CA GLU A 25 15.09 -3.47 -24.37
C GLU A 25 14.80 -4.83 -23.68
N ILE A 26 13.65 -4.95 -23.01
CA ILE A 26 13.30 -6.13 -22.21
C ILE A 26 12.66 -7.23 -23.06
N LYS A 27 13.12 -8.47 -22.86
CA LYS A 27 12.52 -9.67 -23.46
C LYS A 27 11.15 -9.96 -22.85
N LEU A 28 10.25 -10.54 -23.64
CA LEU A 28 8.89 -10.86 -23.20
C LEU A 28 8.83 -11.67 -21.88
N ASP A 29 9.65 -12.72 -21.74
CA ASP A 29 9.66 -13.54 -20.52
C ASP A 29 10.07 -12.75 -19.27
N GLU A 30 10.99 -11.81 -19.44
CA GLU A 30 11.46 -10.93 -18.37
C GLU A 30 10.40 -9.87 -18.05
N MET A 31 9.67 -9.37 -19.06
CA MET A 31 8.54 -8.46 -18.86
C MET A 31 7.43 -9.12 -18.03
N VAL A 32 7.09 -10.38 -18.32
CA VAL A 32 6.10 -11.15 -17.54
C VAL A 32 6.57 -11.31 -16.09
N THR A 33 7.84 -11.66 -15.89
CA THR A 33 8.42 -11.81 -14.55
C THR A 33 8.36 -10.49 -13.76
N LEU A 34 8.70 -9.37 -14.38
CA LEU A 34 8.67 -8.05 -13.74
C LEU A 34 7.26 -7.60 -13.42
N TYR A 35 6.30 -7.91 -14.28
CA TYR A 35 4.89 -7.62 -14.04
C TYR A 35 4.36 -8.40 -12.84
N GLU A 36 4.64 -9.70 -12.75
CA GLU A 36 4.24 -10.54 -11.61
C GLU A 36 4.86 -10.06 -10.30
N GLU A 37 6.15 -9.70 -10.32
CA GLU A 37 6.84 -9.12 -9.16
C GLU A 37 6.17 -7.81 -8.75
N GLY A 38 5.92 -6.90 -9.69
CA GLY A 38 5.26 -5.61 -9.44
C GLY A 38 3.87 -5.78 -8.83
N ALA A 39 3.05 -6.69 -9.36
CA ALA A 39 1.72 -6.97 -8.82
C ALA A 39 1.77 -7.47 -7.37
N SER A 40 2.76 -8.32 -7.05
CA SER A 40 2.99 -8.81 -5.69
C SER A 40 3.41 -7.69 -4.73
N LEU A 41 4.30 -6.79 -5.18
CA LEU A 41 4.74 -5.64 -4.39
C LEU A 41 3.61 -4.64 -4.13
N ILE A 42 2.79 -4.34 -5.13
CA ILE A 42 1.60 -3.48 -4.97
C ILE A 42 0.66 -4.06 -3.92
N LYS A 43 0.37 -5.36 -4.00
CA LYS A 43 -0.48 -6.04 -3.01
C LYS A 43 0.10 -5.95 -1.60
N PHE A 44 1.42 -6.13 -1.47
CA PHE A 44 2.11 -5.97 -0.20
C PHE A 44 1.97 -4.55 0.36
N CYS A 45 2.23 -3.52 -0.46
CA CYS A 45 2.12 -2.12 -0.05
C CYS A 45 0.70 -1.76 0.39
N LEU A 46 -0.33 -2.18 -0.36
CA LEU A 46 -1.73 -1.96 -0.01
C LEU A 46 -2.09 -2.63 1.33
N SER A 47 -1.64 -3.86 1.56
CA SER A 47 -1.86 -4.54 2.84
C SER A 47 -1.20 -3.80 4.00
N LYS A 48 -0.02 -3.21 3.80
CA LYS A 48 0.65 -2.41 4.85
C LYS A 48 -0.09 -1.12 5.16
N LEU A 49 -0.64 -0.46 4.15
CA LEU A 49 -1.44 0.75 4.35
C LEU A 49 -2.76 0.43 5.07
N ASP A 50 -3.43 -0.66 4.70
CA ASP A 50 -4.65 -1.14 5.39
C ASP A 50 -4.37 -1.49 6.86
N ASP A 51 -3.25 -2.16 7.15
CA ASP A 51 -2.81 -2.45 8.52
C ASP A 51 -2.57 -1.17 9.35
N VAL A 52 -2.07 -0.12 8.70
CA VAL A 52 -1.82 1.18 9.34
C VAL A 52 -3.14 1.92 9.55
N GLU A 53 -4.02 1.96 8.55
CA GLU A 53 -5.33 2.59 8.61
C GLU A 53 -6.17 2.03 9.77
N LYS A 54 -6.20 0.71 9.94
CA LYS A 54 -6.87 0.04 11.06
C LYS A 54 -6.31 0.40 12.45
N LYS A 55 -5.06 0.85 12.52
CA LYS A 55 -4.40 1.23 13.78
C LYS A 55 -4.51 2.71 14.08
N ILE A 56 -4.93 3.54 13.12
CA ILE A 56 -5.11 4.96 13.34
C ILE A 56 -6.45 5.16 14.04
N ASN A 57 -6.39 5.65 15.28
CA ASN A 57 -7.54 6.23 15.97
C ASN A 57 -7.56 7.74 15.73
N VAL A 58 -8.76 8.29 15.59
CA VAL A 58 -9.01 9.74 15.57
C VAL A 58 -9.60 10.20 16.89
N LEU A 59 -9.17 11.39 17.32
CA LEU A 59 -9.82 12.11 18.41
C LEU A 59 -11.03 12.88 17.86
N ARG A 60 -12.20 12.57 18.38
CA ARG A 60 -13.47 13.21 18.06
C ARG A 60 -13.92 14.07 19.24
N ILE A 61 -14.42 15.28 18.95
CA ILE A 61 -15.08 16.11 19.96
C ILE A 61 -16.58 15.85 19.85
N GLU A 62 -17.18 15.40 20.95
CA GLU A 62 -18.63 15.21 21.06
C GLU A 62 -19.34 16.54 21.34
N GLY A 63 -20.66 16.56 21.17
CA GLY A 63 -21.48 17.77 21.34
C GLY A 63 -21.44 18.36 22.76
N ASP A 64 -20.99 17.59 23.75
CA ASP A 64 -20.77 18.03 25.14
C ASP A 64 -19.33 18.53 25.40
N GLY A 65 -18.48 18.58 24.37
CA GLY A 65 -17.08 19.00 24.46
C GLY A 65 -16.11 17.91 24.91
N ARG A 66 -16.56 16.66 25.12
CA ARG A 66 -15.66 15.54 25.44
C ARG A 66 -14.87 15.08 24.23
N LEU A 67 -13.61 14.69 24.47
CA LEU A 67 -12.76 14.01 23.51
C LEU A 67 -12.97 12.50 23.60
N THR A 68 -13.28 11.85 22.48
CA THR A 68 -13.38 10.39 22.36
C THR A 68 -12.48 9.87 21.26
N GLU A 69 -11.92 8.67 21.44
CA GLU A 69 -11.18 7.98 20.38
C GLU A 69 -12.15 7.12 19.56
N ALA A 70 -12.08 7.24 18.23
CA ALA A 70 -12.80 6.38 17.30
C ALA A 70 -11.84 5.85 16.22
N PRO A 71 -12.11 4.69 15.59
CA PRO A 71 -11.35 4.25 14.42
C PRO A 71 -11.38 5.32 13.31
N TYR A 72 -10.27 5.50 12.60
CA TYR A 72 -10.25 6.35 11.40
C TYR A 72 -11.11 5.70 10.30
N GLU A 73 -12.25 6.32 9.99
CA GLU A 73 -13.05 5.93 8.83
C GLU A 73 -12.76 6.87 7.66
N ASN A 74 -12.10 6.34 6.63
CA ASN A 74 -11.84 7.07 5.40
C ASN A 74 -13.11 7.10 4.53
N GLY A 75 -13.50 8.28 4.05
CA GLY A 75 -14.75 8.53 3.30
C GLY A 75 -14.88 7.85 1.93
N ASN A 76 -14.04 6.86 1.61
CA ASN A 76 -14.07 6.09 0.37
C ASN A 76 -14.83 4.76 0.47
N ASN A 77 -15.47 4.46 1.61
CA ASN A 77 -16.40 3.34 1.66
C ASN A 77 -17.74 3.70 1.01
N LYS A 78 -17.73 3.85 -0.32
CA LYS A 78 -18.94 3.98 -1.12
C LYS A 78 -19.50 2.57 -1.34
N ALA A 79 -20.38 2.17 -0.43
CA ALA A 79 -21.45 1.19 -0.60
C ALA A 79 -21.05 -0.19 -1.17
N ASP A 80 -20.71 -1.13 -0.28
CA ASP A 80 -21.06 -2.53 -0.48
C ASP A 80 -22.49 -2.71 0.08
N GLY A 81 -23.43 -2.89 -0.84
CA GLY A 81 -24.82 -3.28 -0.60
C GLY A 81 -25.21 -4.30 -1.65
#